data_AF-A0A086TDI5-F1
#
_entry.id   AF-A0A086TDI5-F1
#
_cell.length_a   1.000
_cell.length_b   1.000
_cell.length_c   1.000
_cell.angle_alpha   90.00
_cell.angle_beta   90.00
_cell.angle_gamma   90.00
#
_symmetry.space_group_name_H-M   'P 1'
#
loop_
_entity.id
_entity.type
_entity.pdbx_description
1 polymer ?
#
loop_
_entity_poly.entity_id
_entity_poly.type
_entity_poly.pdbx_seq_one_letter_code
_entity_poly.pdbx_strand_id
1 'polypeptide(L)' 'MPLLSENTNLRQDAYGGGARARPKLAVDIVRAVRNTTPDTSCIGILVVAVDSDAIIKSGVDYVNVGGGTFEKPTASRS' A
#
# COMPACT_ATOMS: atom_id res chain seq x y z
N MET A 1 4.81 -3.43 3.56
CA MET A 1 3.40 -3.84 3.36
C MET A 1 3.38 -5.19 2.64
N PRO A 2 2.82 -6.26 3.23
CA PRO A 2 2.84 -7.61 2.64
C PRO A 2 2.16 -7.71 1.26
N LEU A 3 1.09 -6.93 1.05
CA LEU A 3 0.33 -6.95 -0.20
C LEU A 3 1.10 -6.39 -1.40
N LEU A 4 2.00 -5.43 -1.16
CA LEU A 4 2.73 -4.75 -2.22
C LEU A 4 4.04 -5.47 -2.59
N SER A 5 4.48 -6.45 -1.82
CA SER A 5 5.71 -7.20 -2.10
C SER A 5 5.40 -8.46 -2.90
N GLU A 6 6.17 -8.72 -3.95
CA GLU A 6 6.09 -9.98 -4.70
C GLU A 6 6.55 -11.19 -3.88
N ASN A 7 7.41 -10.98 -2.89
CA ASN A 7 7.94 -12.04 -2.04
C ASN A 7 6.94 -12.53 -0.99
N THR A 8 5.90 -11.73 -0.68
CA THR A 8 4.91 -12.06 0.35
C THR A 8 3.48 -12.11 -0.19
N ASN A 9 3.14 -11.38 -1.25
CA ASN A 9 1.87 -11.52 -1.96
C ASN A 9 1.95 -12.59 -3.05
N LEU A 10 1.69 -13.84 -2.65
CA LEU A 10 1.69 -15.01 -3.53
C LEU A 10 0.33 -15.31 -4.17
N ARG A 11 -0.63 -14.36 -4.10
CA ARG A 11 -1.95 -14.54 -4.70
C ARG A 11 -1.84 -14.61 -6.22
N GLN A 12 -2.73 -15.37 -6.84
CA GLN A 12 -2.85 -15.49 -8.31
C GLN A 12 -4.17 -14.91 -8.83
N ASP A 13 -4.94 -14.26 -7.96
CA ASP A 13 -6.15 -13.56 -8.33
C ASP A 13 -5.87 -12.11 -8.74
N ALA A 14 -6.93 -11.31 -8.89
CA ALA A 14 -6.84 -9.91 -9.30
C ALA A 14 -5.98 -9.02 -8.38
N TYR A 15 -5.58 -9.49 -7.19
CA TYR A 15 -4.84 -8.72 -6.19
C TYR A 15 -3.40 -9.19 -5.99
N GLY A 16 -2.89 -10.13 -6.80
CA GLY A 16 -1.52 -10.64 -6.69
C GLY A 16 -0.84 -10.92 -8.02
N GLY A 17 0.37 -11.50 -7.95
CA GLY A 17 1.22 -11.72 -9.11
C GLY A 17 1.89 -10.44 -9.59
N GLY A 18 1.52 -9.96 -10.77
CA GLY A 18 2.21 -8.86 -11.45
C GLY A 18 2.19 -7.53 -10.68
N ALA A 19 3.16 -6.66 -10.97
CA ALA A 19 3.33 -5.36 -10.30
C ALA A 19 2.09 -4.45 -10.35
N ARG A 20 1.23 -4.59 -11.37
CA ARG A 20 -0.03 -3.81 -11.49
C ARG A 20 -1.17 -4.34 -10.62
N ALA A 21 -1.17 -5.64 -10.31
CA ALA A 21 -2.24 -6.29 -9.55
C ALA A 21 -2.04 -6.12 -8.03
N ARG A 22 -0.79 -6.16 -7.56
CA ARG A 22 -0.45 -5.97 -6.14
C ARG A 22 -1.01 -4.68 -5.50
N PRO A 23 -0.93 -3.48 -6.12
CA PRO A 23 -1.51 -2.27 -5.54
C PRO A 23 -3.03 -2.20 -5.64
N LYS A 24 -3.69 -3.08 -6.41
CA LYS A 24 -5.13 -2.99 -6.69
C LYS A 24 -5.98 -3.00 -5.42
N LEU A 25 -5.63 -3.81 -4.42
CA LEU A 25 -6.39 -3.86 -3.17
C LEU A 25 -6.33 -2.52 -2.42
N ALA A 26 -5.15 -1.91 -2.33
CA ALA A 26 -5.00 -0.60 -1.70
C ALA A 26 -5.76 0.50 -2.47
N VAL A 27 -5.70 0.46 -3.80
CA VAL A 27 -6.45 1.37 -4.67
C VAL A 27 -7.97 1.23 -4.48
N ASP A 28 -8.48 0.00 -4.44
CA ASP A 28 -9.91 -0.26 -4.29
C ASP A 28 -10.40 0.20 -2.89
N ILE A 29 -9.58 0.03 -1.84
CA ILE A 29 -9.85 0.56 -0.51
C ILE A 29 -9.91 2.10 -0.53
N VAL A 30 -8.90 2.78 -1.08
CA VAL A 30 -8.88 4.25 -1.13
C VAL A 30 -10.10 4.79 -1.86
N ARG A 31 -10.48 4.19 -2.99
CA ARG A 31 -11.67 4.59 -3.74
C ARG A 31 -12.95 4.40 -2.95
N ALA A 32 -13.11 3.27 -2.26
CA ALA A 32 -14.27 3.03 -1.41
C ALA A 32 -14.36 4.04 -0.25
N VAL A 33 -13.24 4.40 0.36
CA VAL A 33 -13.19 5.44 1.41
C VAL A 33 -13.52 6.82 0.83
N ARG A 34 -12.92 7.22 -0.31
CA ARG A 34 -13.22 8.49 -0.96
C ARG A 34 -14.71 8.61 -1.33
N ASN A 35 -15.31 7.55 -1.87
CA ASN A 35 -16.74 7.54 -2.23
C ASN A 35 -17.70 7.69 -1.04
N THR A 36 -17.21 7.47 0.19
CA THR A 36 -18.01 7.56 1.41
C THR A 36 -17.64 8.76 2.28
N THR A 37 -16.68 9.57 1.83
CA THR A 37 -16.10 10.68 2.56
C THR A 37 -16.37 11.99 1.81
N PRO A 38 -16.76 13.09 2.47
CA PRO A 38 -16.92 14.38 1.80
C PRO A 38 -15.64 14.81 1.08
N ASP A 39 -15.76 15.44 -0.09
CA ASP A 39 -14.61 15.91 -0.89
C ASP A 39 -13.71 16.90 -0.15
N THR A 40 -14.24 17.58 0.87
CA THR A 40 -13.52 18.51 1.74
C THR A 40 -12.63 17.83 2.77
N SER A 41 -12.77 16.52 2.96
CA SER A 41 -12.00 15.77 3.96
C SER A 41 -10.73 15.20 3.35
N CYS A 42 -9.62 15.33 4.08
CA CYS A 42 -8.34 14.76 3.69
C CYS A 42 -8.32 13.24 3.94
N ILE A 43 -7.84 12.48 2.96
CA ILE A 43 -7.57 11.04 3.08
C ILE A 43 -6.08 10.81 2.92
N GLY A 44 -5.45 10.22 3.93
CA GLY A 44 -4.05 9.81 3.92
C GLY A 44 -3.90 8.29 3.88
N ILE A 45 -2.81 7.81 3.29
CA ILE A 45 -2.40 6.41 3.41
C ILE A 45 -0.95 6.31 3.88
N LEU A 46 -0.71 5.41 4.85
CA LEU A 46 0.63 5.00 5.25
C LEU A 46 1.02 3.77 4.44
N VAL A 47 2.01 3.92 3.57
CA VAL A 47 2.56 2.83 2.78
C VAL A 47 4.00 2.59 3.17
N VAL A 48 4.39 1.32 3.16
CA VAL A 48 5.79 0.90 3.25
C VAL A 48 6.08 0.23 1.92
N ALA A 49 6.44 1.03 0.92
CA ALA A 49 6.55 0.58 -0.46
C ALA A 49 7.47 1.46 -1.30
N VAL A 50 8.14 0.80 -2.25
CA VAL A 50 9.11 1.37 -3.19
C VAL A 50 8.43 1.86 -4.49
N ASP A 51 7.13 1.60 -4.66
CA ASP A 51 6.36 1.93 -5.88
C ASP A 51 4.89 2.24 -5.55
N SER A 52 4.57 3.52 -5.32
CA SER A 52 3.29 4.01 -4.77
C SER A 52 2.42 4.79 -5.78
N ASP A 53 2.83 4.81 -7.05
CA ASP A 53 2.29 5.72 -8.07
C ASP A 53 0.80 5.48 -8.38
N ALA A 54 0.38 4.21 -8.40
CA ALA A 54 -1.02 3.81 -8.60
C ALA A 54 -1.93 4.23 -7.42
N ILE A 55 -1.38 4.30 -6.21
CA ILE A 55 -2.11 4.65 -4.99
C ILE A 55 -2.25 6.17 -4.90
N ILE A 56 -1.21 6.92 -5.26
CA ILE A 56 -1.29 8.39 -5.35
C ILE A 56 -2.42 8.80 -6.29
N LYS A 57 -2.51 8.14 -7.46
CA LYS A 57 -3.55 8.39 -8.46
C LYS A 57 -4.95 7.95 -8.04
N SER A 58 -5.13 7.24 -6.92
CA SER A 58 -6.44 6.78 -6.47
C SER A 58 -7.20 7.77 -5.59
N GLY A 59 -6.63 8.95 -5.31
CA GLY A 59 -7.33 10.04 -4.61
C GLY A 59 -6.94 10.23 -3.15
N VAL A 60 -5.72 9.84 -2.78
CA VAL A 60 -5.12 10.20 -1.49
C VAL A 60 -4.54 11.62 -1.57
N ASP A 61 -4.74 12.40 -0.51
CA ASP A 61 -4.20 13.76 -0.37
C ASP A 61 -2.81 13.74 0.26
N TYR A 62 -2.47 12.65 0.92
CA TYR A 62 -1.23 12.48 1.65
C TYR A 62 -0.73 11.05 1.58
N VAL A 63 0.57 10.88 1.30
CA VAL A 63 1.25 9.59 1.36
C VAL A 63 2.40 9.70 2.35
N ASN A 64 2.33 8.91 3.42
CA ASN A 64 3.46 8.71 4.30
C ASN A 64 4.20 7.43 3.88
N VAL A 65 5.51 7.54 3.66
CA VAL A 65 6.38 6.41 3.35
C VAL A 65 7.12 6.00 4.63
N GLY A 66 6.68 4.93 5.26
CA GLY A 66 7.29 4.39 6.48
C GLY A 66 8.52 3.52 6.17
N GLY A 67 9.47 3.47 7.11
CA GLY A 67 10.67 2.63 7.02
C GLY A 67 10.43 1.18 7.47
N GLY A 68 10.25 0.28 6.49
CA GLY A 68 10.42 -1.18 6.63
C GLY A 68 9.43 -1.95 7.52
N THR A 69 9.36 -3.27 7.33
CA THR A 69 8.73 -4.23 8.25
C THR A 69 9.80 -4.94 9.07
N PHE A 70 9.60 -5.10 10.38
CA PHE A 70 10.44 -5.92 11.25
C PHE A 70 10.15 -7.41 11.01
N GLU A 71 10.68 -7.98 9.94
CA GLU A 71 10.45 -9.41 9.62
C GLU A 71 11.64 -10.30 10.05
N LYS A 72 12.83 -9.73 10.33
CA LYS A 72 13.98 -10.40 10.96
C LYS A 72 14.82 -9.42 11.80
N PRO A 73 14.65 -9.34 13.12
CA PRO A 73 15.53 -8.51 13.96
C PRO A 73 16.88 -9.22 14.12
N THR A 74 17.90 -8.83 13.35
CA THR A 74 19.30 -9.05 13.78
C THR A 74 19.73 -7.86 14.61
N ALA A 75 19.27 -7.82 15.86
CA ALA A 75 19.99 -7.06 16.88
C ALA A 75 21.24 -7.88 17.22
N SER A 76 22.32 -7.71 16.47
CA SER A 76 23.63 -8.14 16.96
C SER A 76 23.95 -7.24 18.15
N ARG A 77 23.87 -7.79 19.37
CA ARG A 77 24.50 -7.18 20.54
C ARG A 77 26.01 -7.22 20.29
N SER A 78 26.61 -6.05 20.09
CA SER A 78 28.02 -5.80 20.39
C SER A 78 28.20 -5.64 21.88
#